data_AF-A0A0G9K851-F1
#
_entry.id   AF-A0A0G9K851-F1
#
_cell.length_a   1.000
_cell.length_b   1.000
_cell.length_c   1.000
_cell.angle_alpha   90.00
_cell.angle_beta   90.00
_cell.angle_gamma   90.00
#
_symmetry.space_group_name_H-M   'P 1'
#
loop_
_entity.id
_entity.type
_entity.pdbx_description
1 polymer ?
#
loop_
_entity_poly.entity_id
_entity_poly.type
_entity_poly.pdbx_seq_one_letter_code
_entity_poly.pdbx_strand_id
1 'polypeptide(L)'
;KNLWSNKEHRTVKGLNIVSLNYSDCYTDMMLDFSINYNKNQIVNVNENYFHHKSNAYKRRVEGNDCKNILALHMIQRVLKYGIYVDYLLVDSWYAKPNFINEVKENGIDVIARLSKSNRIWQFTGKYNTLESLYIQTNKTKTLKLGNYNSIKYSYVSTTTTHKTLGRVKIVFIKTKDNLIPIISTNTNLSDIEIINTYKKRWNIEQ
;
A
#
# COMPACT_ATOMS: atom_id res chain seq x y z
N LYS A 1 -11.18 -22.44 -1.49
CA LYS A 1 -11.75 -22.97 -0.24
C LYS A 1 -11.09 -22.33 0.98
N ASN A 2 -9.79 -22.03 0.90
CA ASN A 2 -8.96 -21.80 2.07
C ASN A 2 -8.24 -20.45 1.97
N LEU A 3 -8.67 -19.47 2.77
CA LEU A 3 -7.99 -18.19 3.01
C LEU A 3 -7.19 -18.31 4.29
N TRP A 4 -5.92 -17.91 4.27
CA TRP A 4 -5.20 -17.71 5.51
C TRP A 4 -5.74 -16.45 6.21
N SER A 5 -6.30 -16.62 7.41
CA SER A 5 -6.70 -15.49 8.26
C SER A 5 -5.57 -15.17 9.22
N ASN A 6 -4.97 -13.99 9.08
CA ASN A 6 -3.97 -13.50 10.03
C ASN A 6 -4.56 -13.26 11.42
N LYS A 7 -5.86 -12.98 11.52
CA LYS A 7 -6.56 -12.81 12.80
C LYS A 7 -6.78 -14.13 13.52
N GLU A 8 -7.16 -15.16 12.79
CA GLU A 8 -7.52 -16.47 13.35
C GLU A 8 -6.33 -17.45 13.40
N HIS A 9 -5.18 -17.06 12.83
CA HIS A 9 -4.00 -17.90 12.63
C HIS A 9 -4.31 -19.29 12.03
N ARG A 10 -5.34 -19.35 11.18
CA ARG A 10 -5.79 -20.58 10.53
C ARG A 10 -6.41 -20.30 9.17
N THR A 11 -6.63 -21.38 8.46
CA THR A 11 -7.33 -21.36 7.19
C THR A 11 -8.84 -21.28 7.40
N VAL A 12 -9.50 -20.32 6.74
CA VAL A 12 -10.95 -20.09 6.80
C VAL A 12 -11.58 -20.12 5.41
N LYS A 13 -12.88 -20.38 5.34
CA LYS A 13 -13.67 -20.18 4.12
C LYS A 13 -14.14 -18.73 4.09
N GLY A 14 -13.92 -18.04 2.97
CA GLY A 14 -14.37 -16.67 2.81
C GLY A 14 -14.02 -16.07 1.45
N LEU A 15 -14.36 -14.80 1.30
CA LEU A 15 -14.04 -13.96 0.15
C LEU A 15 -13.13 -12.82 0.60
N ASN A 16 -12.21 -12.40 -0.27
CA ASN A 16 -11.46 -11.17 -0.03
C ASN A 16 -12.28 -10.00 -0.56
N ILE A 17 -12.38 -8.93 0.21
CA ILE A 17 -12.88 -7.65 -0.28
C ILE A 17 -11.68 -6.72 -0.37
N VAL A 18 -11.52 -6.07 -1.52
CA VAL A 18 -10.58 -4.97 -1.72
C VAL A 18 -11.41 -3.71 -1.69
N SER A 19 -11.16 -2.82 -0.75
CA SER A 19 -11.84 -1.52 -0.63
C SER A 19 -10.88 -0.39 -0.93
N LEU A 20 -11.42 0.68 -1.52
CA LEU A 20 -10.76 1.96 -1.70
C LEU A 20 -11.53 2.99 -0.88
N ASN A 21 -10.87 3.55 0.12
CA ASN A 21 -11.45 4.54 1.02
C ASN A 21 -10.80 5.92 0.79
N TYR A 22 -11.62 6.95 0.87
CA TYR A 22 -11.19 8.35 0.88
C TYR A 22 -11.24 8.90 2.30
N SER A 23 -10.26 9.75 2.62
CA SER A 23 -10.16 10.46 3.88
C SER A 23 -9.62 11.87 3.68
N ASP A 24 -10.34 12.88 4.15
CA ASP A 24 -9.92 14.28 4.15
C ASP A 24 -9.51 14.80 5.55
N CYS A 25 -9.18 13.88 6.48
CA CYS A 25 -9.01 14.11 7.93
C CYS A 25 -10.30 14.30 8.76
N TYR A 26 -11.45 14.52 8.14
CA TYR A 26 -12.70 14.77 8.84
C TYR A 26 -13.76 13.72 8.53
N THR A 27 -13.77 13.24 7.28
CA THR A 27 -14.71 12.27 6.75
C THR A 27 -13.95 11.09 6.18
N ASP A 28 -14.42 9.89 6.51
CA ASP A 28 -13.94 8.64 5.95
C ASP A 28 -15.09 7.97 5.19
N MET A 29 -14.91 7.72 3.90
CA MET A 29 -15.94 7.10 3.06
C MET A 29 -15.34 6.08 2.10
N MET A 30 -16.06 4.98 1.89
CA MET A 30 -15.69 3.98 0.87
C MET A 30 -16.11 4.49 -0.51
N LEU A 31 -15.14 4.71 -1.38
CA LEU A 31 -15.37 5.16 -2.76
C LEU A 31 -15.67 4.01 -3.71
N ASP A 32 -14.99 2.88 -3.52
CA ASP A 32 -15.15 1.71 -4.37
C ASP A 32 -14.76 0.43 -3.61
N PHE A 33 -15.24 -0.69 -4.11
CA PHE A 33 -14.83 -2.01 -3.64
C PHE A 33 -14.89 -3.04 -4.77
N SER A 34 -14.09 -4.09 -4.63
CA SER A 34 -14.13 -5.27 -5.49
C SER A 34 -14.03 -6.54 -4.66
N ILE A 35 -14.73 -7.59 -5.11
CA ILE A 35 -14.68 -8.92 -4.50
C ILE A 35 -13.57 -9.69 -5.19
N ASN A 36 -12.50 -10.05 -4.48
CA ASN A 36 -11.43 -10.87 -5.03
C ASN A 36 -11.68 -12.36 -4.69
N TYR A 37 -12.02 -13.15 -5.71
CA TYR A 37 -12.22 -14.58 -5.58
C TYR A 37 -10.89 -15.32 -5.43
N ASN A 38 -10.91 -16.38 -4.63
CA ASN A 38 -9.77 -17.29 -4.53
C ASN A 38 -9.71 -18.21 -5.75
N LYS A 39 -8.51 -18.67 -6.12
CA LYS A 39 -8.33 -19.65 -7.21
C LYS A 39 -9.18 -20.90 -7.04
N ASN A 40 -9.28 -21.41 -5.80
CA ASN A 40 -10.02 -22.64 -5.51
C ASN A 40 -11.48 -22.31 -5.17
N GLN A 41 -12.29 -21.97 -6.17
CA GLN A 41 -13.72 -21.65 -5.99
C GLN A 41 -14.53 -22.93 -5.77
N ILE A 42 -15.59 -22.86 -4.94
CA ILE A 42 -16.52 -23.99 -4.76
C ILE A 42 -17.54 -24.00 -5.90
N VAL A 43 -17.98 -22.82 -6.31
CA VAL A 43 -18.87 -22.61 -7.44
C VAL A 43 -18.07 -21.87 -8.49
N ASN A 44 -17.95 -22.46 -9.68
CA ASN A 44 -17.35 -21.80 -10.81
C ASN A 44 -18.36 -20.82 -11.39
N VAL A 45 -18.08 -19.54 -11.22
CA VAL A 45 -19.03 -18.48 -11.61
C VAL A 45 -19.26 -18.44 -13.12
N ASN A 46 -18.32 -19.00 -13.90
CA ASN A 46 -18.40 -19.08 -15.36
C ASN A 46 -19.46 -20.10 -15.83
N GLU A 47 -19.95 -20.97 -14.95
CA GLU A 47 -21.01 -21.94 -15.27
C GLU A 47 -22.42 -21.33 -15.20
N ASN A 48 -22.55 -20.10 -14.67
CA ASN A 48 -23.80 -19.37 -14.66
C ASN A 48 -23.88 -18.41 -15.85
N TYR A 49 -24.93 -18.52 -16.66
CA TYR A 49 -25.13 -17.64 -17.80
C TYR A 49 -25.59 -16.25 -17.34
N PHE A 50 -24.73 -15.25 -17.51
CA PHE A 50 -25.08 -13.83 -17.36
C PHE A 50 -24.80 -13.12 -18.69
N HIS A 51 -25.67 -12.18 -19.06
CA HIS A 51 -25.41 -11.37 -20.24
C HIS A 51 -24.13 -10.54 -20.04
N HIS A 52 -23.20 -10.58 -21.00
CA HIS A 52 -21.86 -9.97 -20.91
C HIS A 52 -21.88 -8.44 -20.65
N LYS A 53 -22.95 -7.75 -21.06
CA LYS A 53 -23.14 -6.31 -20.80
C LYS A 53 -23.60 -5.99 -19.37
N SER A 54 -24.09 -6.98 -18.62
CA SER A 54 -24.63 -6.77 -17.27
C SER A 54 -23.53 -6.40 -16.28
N ASN A 55 -23.88 -5.58 -15.27
CA ASN A 55 -22.98 -5.21 -14.20
C ASN A 55 -22.53 -6.44 -13.38
N ALA A 56 -23.45 -7.40 -13.18
CA ALA A 56 -23.15 -8.65 -12.48
C ALA A 56 -22.05 -9.45 -13.19
N TYR A 57 -22.12 -9.58 -14.52
CA TYR A 57 -21.06 -10.24 -15.30
C TYR A 57 -19.72 -9.52 -15.15
N LYS A 58 -19.70 -8.19 -15.37
CA LYS A 58 -18.47 -7.37 -15.30
C LYS A 58 -17.81 -7.45 -13.93
N ARG A 59 -18.57 -7.33 -12.83
CA ARG A 59 -18.06 -7.42 -11.45
C ARG A 59 -17.51 -8.81 -11.13
N ARG A 60 -18.07 -9.87 -11.71
CA ARG A 60 -17.60 -11.25 -11.52
C ARG A 60 -16.29 -11.52 -12.27
N VAL A 61 -16.17 -11.02 -13.50
CA VAL A 61 -14.92 -11.08 -14.27
C VAL A 61 -13.83 -10.33 -13.53
N GLU A 62 -14.10 -9.08 -13.13
CA GLU A 62 -13.20 -8.25 -12.30
C GLU A 62 -12.74 -9.02 -11.06
N GLY A 63 -13.65 -9.72 -10.37
CA GLY A 63 -13.30 -10.42 -9.14
C GLY A 63 -12.28 -11.55 -9.27
N ASN A 64 -11.98 -12.02 -10.48
CA ASN A 64 -10.93 -13.01 -10.73
C ASN A 64 -9.55 -12.38 -10.95
N ASP A 65 -9.46 -11.06 -11.07
CA ASP A 65 -8.19 -10.35 -11.24
C ASP A 65 -7.33 -10.35 -9.97
N CYS A 66 -6.04 -10.05 -10.13
CA CYS A 66 -5.14 -9.87 -9.00
C CYS A 66 -5.50 -8.61 -8.19
N LYS A 67 -5.32 -8.66 -6.86
CA LYS A 67 -5.62 -7.53 -5.96
C LYS A 67 -4.98 -6.19 -6.38
N ASN A 68 -3.76 -6.21 -6.91
CA ASN A 68 -3.09 -4.99 -7.40
C ASN A 68 -3.78 -4.40 -8.63
N ILE A 69 -4.23 -5.27 -9.56
CA ILE A 69 -4.96 -4.86 -10.76
C ILE A 69 -6.32 -4.29 -10.36
N LEU A 70 -7.01 -4.95 -9.44
CA LEU A 70 -8.27 -4.46 -8.86
C LEU A 70 -8.10 -3.08 -8.23
N ALA A 71 -7.05 -2.87 -7.43
CA ALA A 71 -6.76 -1.58 -6.82
C ALA A 71 -6.50 -0.49 -7.87
N LEU A 72 -5.75 -0.80 -8.95
CA LEU A 72 -5.52 0.14 -10.05
C LEU A 72 -6.82 0.51 -10.78
N HIS A 73 -7.65 -0.48 -11.10
CA HIS A 73 -8.95 -0.23 -11.73
C HIS A 73 -9.85 0.66 -10.86
N MET A 74 -9.88 0.43 -9.53
CA MET A 74 -10.62 1.28 -8.60
C MET A 74 -10.10 2.73 -8.61
N ILE A 75 -8.77 2.92 -8.59
CA ILE A 75 -8.15 4.25 -8.65
C ILE A 75 -8.51 4.96 -9.96
N GLN A 76 -8.39 4.28 -11.10
CA GLN A 76 -8.74 4.85 -12.41
C GLN A 76 -10.22 5.26 -12.49
N ARG A 77 -11.12 4.46 -11.91
CA ARG A 77 -12.55 4.82 -11.84
C ARG A 77 -12.76 6.08 -11.00
N VAL A 78 -12.17 6.15 -9.82
CA VAL A 78 -12.27 7.31 -8.91
C VAL A 78 -11.72 8.58 -9.56
N LEU A 79 -10.54 8.50 -10.21
CA LEU A 79 -9.97 9.62 -10.94
C LEU A 79 -10.84 10.07 -12.12
N LYS A 80 -11.44 9.12 -12.86
CA LYS A 80 -12.36 9.42 -13.95
C LYS A 80 -13.61 10.18 -13.47
N TYR A 81 -14.04 9.96 -12.23
CA TYR A 81 -15.14 10.72 -11.62
C TYR A 81 -14.72 12.10 -11.10
N GLY A 82 -13.47 12.52 -11.31
CA GLY A 82 -12.97 13.84 -10.92
C GLY A 82 -12.63 13.95 -9.44
N ILE A 83 -12.49 12.82 -8.73
CA ILE A 83 -12.07 12.83 -7.32
C ILE A 83 -10.56 13.10 -7.28
N TYR A 84 -10.20 14.22 -6.69
CA TYR A 84 -8.81 14.63 -6.46
C TYR A 84 -8.31 14.08 -5.12
N VAL A 85 -7.07 13.57 -5.11
CA VAL A 85 -6.39 13.08 -3.91
C VAL A 85 -4.92 13.48 -3.94
N ASP A 86 -4.38 13.87 -2.79
CA ASP A 86 -2.96 14.20 -2.69
C ASP A 86 -2.09 12.94 -2.65
N TYR A 87 -2.55 11.91 -1.92
CA TYR A 87 -1.77 10.69 -1.69
C TYR A 87 -2.63 9.43 -1.74
N LEU A 88 -2.09 8.38 -2.34
CA LEU A 88 -2.55 7.02 -2.12
C LEU A 88 -1.76 6.39 -0.95
N LEU A 89 -2.47 5.91 0.07
CA LEU A 89 -1.88 5.20 1.20
C LEU A 89 -2.08 3.69 1.05
N VAL A 90 -0.99 2.90 1.02
CA VAL A 90 -1.10 1.44 0.88
C VAL A 90 -0.20 0.64 1.81
N ASP A 91 -0.53 -0.63 2.01
CA ASP A 91 0.28 -1.56 2.80
C ASP A 91 1.41 -2.21 2.02
N SER A 92 2.32 -2.81 2.77
CA SER A 92 3.38 -3.68 2.28
C SER A 92 2.90 -4.77 1.31
N TRP A 93 1.63 -5.17 1.39
CA TRP A 93 1.01 -6.12 0.45
C TRP A 93 0.83 -5.54 -0.96
N TYR A 94 0.59 -4.23 -1.07
CA TYR A 94 0.39 -3.51 -2.34
C TYR A 94 1.63 -2.74 -2.77
N ALA A 95 2.61 -2.53 -1.87
CA ALA A 95 3.83 -1.76 -2.10
C ALA A 95 4.86 -2.44 -3.04
N LYS A 96 4.42 -2.94 -4.20
CA LYS A 96 5.34 -3.40 -5.25
C LYS A 96 5.76 -2.19 -6.11
N PRO A 97 7.03 -2.11 -6.55
CA PRO A 97 7.48 -0.99 -7.37
C PRO A 97 6.63 -0.73 -8.61
N ASN A 98 6.21 -1.77 -9.34
CA ASN A 98 5.38 -1.56 -10.55
C ASN A 98 4.03 -0.92 -10.21
N PHE A 99 3.36 -1.39 -9.15
CA PHE A 99 2.10 -0.80 -8.71
C PHE A 99 2.27 0.68 -8.31
N ILE A 100 3.31 0.99 -7.55
CA ILE A 100 3.61 2.38 -7.15
C ILE A 100 3.90 3.25 -8.38
N ASN A 101 4.63 2.72 -9.37
CA ASN A 101 4.93 3.43 -10.61
C ASN A 101 3.64 3.72 -11.40
N GLU A 102 2.79 2.72 -11.60
CA GLU A 102 1.52 2.87 -12.31
C GLU A 102 0.61 3.90 -11.63
N VAL A 103 0.53 3.91 -10.29
CA VAL A 103 -0.24 4.94 -9.57
C VAL A 103 0.36 6.34 -9.79
N LYS A 104 1.70 6.45 -9.79
CA LYS A 104 2.39 7.71 -10.05
C LYS A 104 2.17 8.22 -11.48
N GLU A 105 2.12 7.33 -12.46
CA GLU A 105 1.77 7.65 -13.85
C GLU A 105 0.32 8.15 -13.98
N ASN A 106 -0.57 7.76 -13.07
CA ASN A 106 -1.93 8.32 -12.95
C ASN A 106 -1.96 9.66 -12.19
N GLY A 107 -0.80 10.25 -11.87
CA GLY A 107 -0.70 11.57 -11.26
C GLY A 107 -0.87 11.61 -9.73
N ILE A 108 -0.85 10.46 -9.05
CA ILE A 108 -1.02 10.39 -7.59
C ILE A 108 0.30 10.00 -6.92
N ASP A 109 0.71 10.75 -5.89
CA ASP A 109 1.83 10.35 -5.05
C ASP A 109 1.46 9.22 -4.09
N VAL A 110 2.38 8.31 -3.82
CA VAL A 110 2.14 7.12 -2.99
C VAL A 110 2.96 7.18 -1.71
N ILE A 111 2.29 6.93 -0.59
CA ILE A 111 2.95 6.66 0.70
C ILE A 111 2.63 5.22 1.12
N ALA A 112 3.67 4.39 1.27
CA ALA A 112 3.49 2.96 1.51
C ALA A 112 4.48 2.41 2.53
N ARG A 113 4.07 1.45 3.35
CA ARG A 113 5.03 0.64 4.13
C ARG A 113 5.72 -0.36 3.22
N LEU A 114 7.03 -0.48 3.36
CA LEU A 114 7.78 -1.47 2.62
C LEU A 114 7.81 -2.80 3.37
N SER A 115 7.72 -3.89 2.62
CA SER A 115 7.99 -5.20 3.18
C SER A 115 9.49 -5.36 3.46
N LYS A 116 9.83 -6.20 4.44
CA LYS A 116 11.23 -6.52 4.77
C LYS A 116 11.94 -7.37 3.69
N SER A 117 11.27 -7.69 2.59
CA SER A 117 11.83 -8.54 1.54
C SER A 117 12.86 -7.79 0.70
N ASN A 118 14.13 -8.14 0.85
CA ASN A 118 15.24 -7.57 0.08
C ASN A 118 15.13 -7.83 -1.43
N ARG A 119 14.32 -8.81 -1.87
CA ARG A 119 14.17 -9.16 -3.29
C ARG A 119 13.29 -8.18 -4.07
N ILE A 120 12.44 -7.43 -3.38
CA ILE A 120 11.43 -6.58 -4.03
C ILE A 120 12.02 -5.21 -4.39
N TRP A 121 13.01 -4.74 -3.65
CA TRP A 121 13.52 -3.38 -3.75
C TRP A 121 14.88 -3.33 -4.43
N GLN A 122 14.94 -2.64 -5.58
CA GLN A 122 16.16 -2.49 -6.37
C GLN A 122 16.64 -1.03 -6.30
N PHE A 123 17.23 -0.66 -5.17
CA PHE A 123 17.86 0.66 -5.01
C PHE A 123 19.20 0.72 -5.75
N THR A 124 19.51 1.88 -6.33
CA THR A 124 20.76 2.10 -7.05
C THR A 124 21.87 2.56 -6.12
N GLY A 125 23.11 2.21 -6.44
CA GLY A 125 24.31 2.63 -5.70
C GLY A 125 24.80 1.60 -4.69
N LYS A 126 25.70 2.03 -3.80
CA LYS A 126 26.40 1.15 -2.84
C LYS A 126 25.47 0.51 -1.81
N TYR A 127 24.40 1.21 -1.43
CA TYR A 127 23.44 0.78 -0.42
C TYR A 127 22.14 0.36 -1.10
N ASN A 128 22.09 -0.90 -1.55
CA ASN A 128 21.01 -1.42 -2.40
C ASN A 128 19.90 -2.13 -1.62
N THR A 129 20.06 -2.37 -0.32
CA THR A 129 19.03 -2.97 0.56
C THR A 129 18.47 -1.97 1.56
N LEU A 130 17.25 -2.19 2.04
CA LEU A 130 16.63 -1.36 3.09
C LEU A 130 17.47 -1.30 4.36
N GLU A 131 18.08 -2.42 4.74
CA GLU A 131 18.96 -2.51 5.91
C GLU A 131 20.23 -1.69 5.71
N SER A 132 20.89 -1.83 4.56
CA SER A 132 22.11 -1.05 4.26
C SER A 132 21.83 0.45 4.23
N LEU A 133 20.68 0.86 3.67
CA LEU A 133 20.21 2.25 3.68
C LEU A 133 19.97 2.74 5.10
N TYR A 134 19.30 1.95 5.94
CA TYR A 134 19.06 2.30 7.34
C TYR A 134 20.36 2.46 8.13
N ILE A 135 21.28 1.49 8.06
CA ILE A 135 22.57 1.54 8.75
C ILE A 135 23.37 2.79 8.33
N GLN A 136 23.43 3.06 7.03
CA GLN A 136 24.15 4.24 6.52
C GLN A 136 23.49 5.55 6.98
N THR A 137 22.16 5.60 6.97
CA THR A 137 21.42 6.79 7.38
C THR A 137 21.62 7.08 8.87
N ASN A 138 21.60 6.05 9.72
CA ASN A 138 21.86 6.19 11.16
C ASN A 138 23.28 6.65 11.49
N LYS A 139 24.28 6.31 10.66
CA LYS A 139 25.66 6.78 10.86
C LYS A 139 25.85 8.25 10.48
N THR A 140 25.02 8.76 9.56
CA THR A 140 25.22 10.07 8.93
C THR A 140 24.25 11.13 9.42
N LYS A 141 23.11 10.74 9.99
CA LYS A 141 22.06 11.66 10.41
C LYS A 141 21.66 11.43 11.85
N THR A 142 21.31 12.51 12.53
CA THR A 142 20.76 12.46 13.89
C THR A 142 19.35 11.86 13.87
N LEU A 143 19.14 10.87 14.74
CA LEU A 143 17.83 10.29 14.99
C LEU A 143 16.90 11.32 15.64
N LYS A 144 15.69 11.43 15.12
CA LYS A 144 14.62 12.24 15.71
C LYS A 144 13.73 11.35 16.56
N LEU A 145 13.08 11.93 17.57
CA LEU A 145 12.14 11.22 18.44
C LEU A 145 10.70 11.61 18.08
N GLY A 146 9.79 10.66 18.23
CA GLY A 146 8.36 10.86 18.07
C GLY A 146 7.56 9.93 18.95
N ASN A 147 6.27 10.23 19.07
CA ASN A 147 5.31 9.49 19.85
C ASN A 147 4.02 9.24 19.06
N TYR A 148 3.39 8.10 19.34
CA TYR A 148 2.05 7.77 18.87
C TYR A 148 1.32 7.04 19.99
N ASN A 149 0.33 7.69 20.58
CA ASN A 149 -0.29 7.25 21.84
C ASN A 149 0.79 6.97 22.90
N SER A 150 0.85 5.75 23.43
CA SER A 150 1.86 5.31 24.40
C SER A 150 3.18 4.81 23.78
N ILE A 151 3.27 4.73 22.45
CA ILE A 151 4.42 4.17 21.74
C ILE A 151 5.44 5.28 21.45
N LYS A 152 6.63 5.15 22.04
CA LYS A 152 7.81 5.96 21.70
C LYS A 152 8.55 5.33 20.51
N TYR A 153 8.96 6.15 19.56
CA TYR A 153 9.76 5.71 18.41
C TYR A 153 10.83 6.74 18.06
N SER A 154 11.90 6.27 17.43
CA SER A 154 12.83 7.13 16.72
C SER A 154 12.62 7.02 15.23
N TYR A 155 13.00 8.05 14.49
CA TYR A 155 12.91 8.01 13.03
C TYR A 155 14.04 8.78 12.38
N VAL A 156 14.36 8.36 11.16
CA VAL A 156 15.34 9.02 10.28
C VAL A 156 14.93 8.77 8.84
N SER A 157 15.27 9.69 7.94
CA SER A 157 14.93 9.55 6.53
C SER A 157 16.15 9.65 5.61
N THR A 158 16.03 9.02 4.46
CA THR A 158 17.00 9.14 3.36
C THR A 158 16.28 9.29 2.04
N THR A 159 16.98 9.88 1.07
CA THR A 159 16.51 9.97 -0.31
C THR A 159 17.41 9.09 -1.15
N THR A 160 16.81 8.19 -1.90
CA THR A 160 17.52 7.22 -2.74
C THR A 160 16.83 7.12 -4.09
N THR A 161 17.50 6.49 -5.04
CA THR A 161 16.95 6.23 -6.37
C THR A 161 16.64 4.75 -6.49
N HIS A 162 15.41 4.44 -6.87
CA HIS A 162 14.98 3.09 -7.24
C HIS A 162 14.93 2.98 -8.76
N LYS A 163 15.31 1.83 -9.31
CA LYS A 163 15.38 1.64 -10.79
C LYS A 163 14.06 1.99 -11.50
N THR A 164 12.93 1.58 -10.93
CA THR A 164 11.59 1.82 -11.50
C THR A 164 10.95 3.12 -11.02
N LEU A 165 11.15 3.52 -9.76
CA LEU A 165 10.38 4.62 -9.14
C LEU A 165 11.08 5.97 -9.26
N GLY A 166 12.31 5.97 -9.78
CA GLY A 166 13.19 7.13 -9.73
C GLY A 166 13.54 7.52 -8.30
N ARG A 167 13.61 8.83 -8.06
CA ARG A 167 13.97 9.40 -6.76
C ARG A 167 12.80 9.24 -5.77
N VAL A 168 13.08 8.61 -4.64
CA VAL A 168 12.09 8.32 -3.58
C VAL A 168 12.65 8.69 -2.22
N LYS A 169 11.77 9.04 -1.28
CA LYS A 169 12.12 9.28 0.11
C LYS A 169 11.69 8.10 0.96
N ILE A 170 12.59 7.60 1.81
CA ILE A 170 12.31 6.50 2.74
C ILE A 170 12.49 7.03 4.15
N VAL A 171 11.43 6.91 4.96
CA VAL A 171 11.44 7.20 6.38
C VAL A 171 11.48 5.89 7.14
N PHE A 172 12.54 5.68 7.92
CA PHE A 172 12.69 4.54 8.80
C PHE A 172 12.17 4.91 10.18
N ILE A 173 11.15 4.20 10.65
CA ILE A 173 10.64 4.32 12.02
C ILE A 173 11.14 3.12 12.82
N LYS A 174 11.85 3.36 13.91
CA LYS A 174 12.34 2.34 14.82
C LYS A 174 11.57 2.43 16.14
N THR A 175 10.78 1.40 16.42
CA THR A 175 10.22 1.14 17.75
C THR A 175 11.14 0.20 18.52
N LYS A 176 10.78 -0.13 19.77
CA LYS A 176 11.51 -1.10 20.61
C LYS A 176 11.79 -2.40 19.84
N ASP A 177 10.75 -2.95 19.20
CA ASP A 177 10.82 -4.29 18.60
C ASP A 177 10.94 -4.28 17.08
N ASN A 178 10.51 -3.20 16.40
CA ASN A 178 10.32 -3.22 14.95
C ASN A 178 11.01 -2.05 14.23
N LEU A 179 11.53 -2.34 13.04
CA LEU A 179 11.91 -1.36 12.03
C LEU A 179 10.83 -1.31 10.95
N ILE A 180 10.19 -0.16 10.78
CA ILE A 180 9.10 0.08 9.84
C ILE A 180 9.59 1.10 8.81
N PRO A 181 10.01 0.64 7.62
CA PRO A 181 10.31 1.52 6.49
C PRO A 181 9.02 1.98 5.80
N ILE A 182 8.89 3.29 5.59
CA ILE A 182 7.81 3.92 4.82
C ILE A 182 8.44 4.64 3.63
N ILE A 183 7.96 4.36 2.42
CA ILE A 183 8.35 5.06 1.19
C ILE A 183 7.35 6.17 0.90
N SER A 184 7.85 7.26 0.34
CA SER A 184 7.07 8.31 -0.31
C SER A 184 7.65 8.56 -1.70
N THR A 185 6.78 8.63 -2.72
CA THR A 185 7.17 9.09 -4.06
C THR A 185 7.34 10.60 -4.13
N ASN A 186 6.73 11.34 -3.20
CA ASN A 186 6.94 12.76 -3.00
C ASN A 186 8.13 12.98 -2.07
N THR A 187 9.24 13.50 -2.61
CA THR A 187 10.46 13.74 -1.82
C THR A 187 10.45 15.06 -1.05
N ASN A 188 9.50 15.95 -1.34
CA ASN A 188 9.42 17.29 -0.75
C ASN A 188 8.75 17.26 0.64
N LEU A 189 7.96 16.22 0.91
CA LEU A 189 7.35 16.02 2.21
C LEU A 189 8.37 15.87 3.34
N SER A 190 8.11 16.52 4.46
CA SER A 190 8.88 16.33 5.68
C SER A 190 8.69 14.92 6.25
N ASP A 191 9.63 14.50 7.08
CA ASP A 191 9.59 13.17 7.70
C ASP A 191 8.32 13.00 8.55
N ILE A 192 7.91 14.05 9.26
CA ILE A 192 6.77 14.03 10.17
C ILE A 192 5.44 14.02 9.41
N GLU A 193 5.34 14.72 8.28
CA GLU A 193 4.16 14.68 7.40
C GLU A 193 3.94 13.28 6.83
N ILE A 194 5.00 12.61 6.37
CA ILE A 194 4.91 11.22 5.88
C ILE A 194 4.39 10.31 7.00
N ILE A 195 4.97 10.42 8.19
CA ILE A 195 4.57 9.60 9.35
C ILE A 195 3.11 9.87 9.73
N ASN A 196 2.72 11.14 9.87
CA ASN A 196 1.37 11.51 10.28
C ASN A 196 0.31 11.17 9.25
N THR A 197 0.62 11.33 7.96
CA THR A 197 -0.27 10.91 6.88
C THR A 197 -0.45 9.40 6.89
N TYR A 198 0.64 8.65 7.06
CA TYR A 198 0.57 7.20 7.07
C TYR A 198 -0.16 6.62 8.31
N LYS A 199 -0.11 7.30 9.46
CA LYS A 199 -0.88 6.91 10.66
C LYS A 199 -2.38 6.79 10.39
N LYS A 200 -2.94 7.63 9.51
CA LYS A 200 -4.36 7.55 9.11
C LYS A 200 -4.72 6.19 8.54
N ARG A 201 -3.78 5.50 7.88
CA ARG A 201 -4.06 4.17 7.33
C ARG A 201 -4.20 3.10 8.41
N TRP A 202 -3.58 3.27 9.59
CA TRP A 202 -3.84 2.39 10.73
C TRP A 202 -5.24 2.57 11.30
N ASN A 203 -5.85 3.75 11.17
CA ASN A 203 -7.20 3.97 11.67
C ASN A 203 -8.26 3.15 10.91
N ILE A 204 -8.00 2.76 9.65
CA ILE A 204 -8.91 1.88 8.88
C ILE A 204 -8.97 0.46 9.47
N GLU A 205 -7.95 0.06 10.26
CA GLU A 205 -7.89 -1.25 10.91
C GLU A 205 -8.49 -1.24 12.34
N GLN A 206 -8.87 -0.07 12.87
CA GLN A 206 -9.56 0.09 14.16
C GLN A 206 -11.07 0.05 13.96
#